data_AF-A0A7C5YYZ7-F1
#
_entry.id   AF-A0A7C5YYZ7-F1
#
_cell.length_a   1.000
_cell.length_b   1.000
_cell.length_c   1.000
_cell.angle_alpha   90.00
_cell.angle_beta   90.00
_cell.angle_gamma   90.00
#
_symmetry.space_group_name_H-M   'P 1'
#
loop_
_entity.id
_entity.type
_entity.pdbx_description
1 polymer ?
#
loop_
_entity_poly.entity_id
_entity_poly.type
_entity_poly.pdbx_seq_one_letter_code
_entity_poly.pdbx_strand_id
1 'polypeptide(L)'
;MKILAVVVAAYTPLMLLIHLSTGRILKDWNQRPDSWISRWFPPLRALRVEGIFWLLVLAAWSLWRPLAWKIVLVVFAAIHLAIWAADEFGGRARGLSAFNVGPKMERIIVTFDLVESAVLATVGVVAVMYLMHAA
;
A
#
# COMPACT_ATOMS: atom_id res chain seq x y z
N MET A 1 -7.68 19.23 7.50
CA MET A 1 -7.46 17.95 8.21
C MET A 1 -8.65 16.99 8.14
N LYS A 2 -9.89 17.41 8.43
CA LYS A 2 -11.07 16.51 8.33
C LYS A 2 -11.22 15.84 6.95
N ILE A 3 -11.03 16.59 5.86
CA ILE A 3 -11.06 16.05 4.49
C ILE A 3 -10.02 14.94 4.31
N LEU A 4 -8.76 15.17 4.70
CA LEU A 4 -7.70 14.15 4.62
C LEU A 4 -8.03 12.93 5.48
N ALA A 5 -8.60 13.12 6.67
CA ALA A 5 -9.03 12.00 7.52
C ALA A 5 -10.15 11.17 6.85
N VAL A 6 -11.12 11.81 6.19
CA VAL A 6 -12.16 11.12 5.41
C VAL A 6 -11.52 10.33 4.27
N VAL A 7 -10.61 10.93 3.52
CA VAL A 7 -9.95 10.28 2.39
C VAL A 7 -9.14 9.07 2.88
N VAL A 8 -8.34 9.21 3.94
CA VAL A 8 -7.58 8.11 4.53
C VAL A 8 -8.51 7.00 5.02
N ALA A 9 -9.60 7.34 5.74
CA ALA A 9 -10.57 6.37 6.22
C ALA A 9 -11.25 5.61 5.07
N ALA A 10 -11.58 6.28 3.97
CA ALA A 10 -12.21 5.67 2.80
C ALA A 10 -11.25 4.79 1.99
N TYR A 11 -9.97 5.17 1.89
CA TYR A 11 -8.96 4.39 1.16
C TYR A 11 -8.40 3.22 1.95
N THR A 12 -8.42 3.28 3.28
CA THR A 12 -7.87 2.21 4.14
C THR A 12 -8.49 0.83 3.85
N PRO A 13 -9.82 0.67 3.70
CA PRO A 13 -10.41 -0.62 3.33
C PRO A 13 -9.92 -1.17 1.99
N LEU A 14 -9.71 -0.30 1.00
CA LEU A 14 -9.15 -0.71 -0.30
C LEU A 14 -7.71 -1.19 -0.14
N MET A 15 -6.89 -0.46 0.63
CA MET A 15 -5.51 -0.84 0.91
C MET A 15 -5.42 -2.18 1.66
N LEU A 16 -6.27 -2.37 2.68
CA LEU A 16 -6.37 -3.64 3.39
C LEU A 16 -6.76 -4.79 2.45
N LEU A 17 -7.72 -4.56 1.55
CA LEU A 17 -8.11 -5.58 0.58
C LEU A 17 -6.95 -5.99 -0.33
N ILE A 18 -6.14 -5.01 -0.78
CA ILE A 18 -4.94 -5.27 -1.60
C ILE A 18 -3.95 -6.13 -0.82
N HIS A 19 -3.53 -5.69 0.37
CA HIS A 19 -2.48 -6.34 1.17
C HIS A 19 -2.89 -7.73 1.69
N LEU A 20 -4.15 -7.89 2.09
CA LEU A 20 -4.69 -9.20 2.48
C LEU A 20 -4.86 -10.15 1.29
N SER A 21 -4.94 -9.62 0.07
CA SER A 21 -5.07 -10.41 -1.17
C SER A 21 -3.76 -10.60 -1.91
N THR A 22 -2.63 -10.10 -1.39
CA THR A 22 -1.35 -10.05 -2.13
C THR A 22 -0.91 -11.40 -2.66
N GLY A 23 -0.99 -12.48 -1.87
CA GLY A 23 -0.64 -13.82 -2.36
C GLY A 23 -1.47 -14.25 -3.58
N ARG A 24 -2.76 -13.91 -3.61
CA ARG A 24 -3.63 -14.18 -4.77
C ARG A 24 -3.29 -13.30 -5.95
N ILE A 25 -3.05 -12.01 -5.71
CA ILE A 25 -2.70 -11.03 -6.74
C ILE A 25 -1.36 -11.41 -7.41
N LEU A 26 -0.33 -11.72 -6.62
CA LEU A 26 0.97 -12.19 -7.11
C LEU A 26 0.83 -13.47 -7.93
N LYS A 27 0.04 -14.43 -7.46
CA LYS A 27 -0.21 -15.68 -8.19
C LYS A 27 -0.87 -15.42 -9.54
N ASP A 28 -1.88 -14.56 -9.59
CA ASP A 28 -2.58 -14.24 -10.84
C ASP A 28 -1.67 -13.45 -11.80
N TRP A 29 -0.86 -12.52 -11.31
CA TRP A 29 0.12 -11.82 -12.14
C TRP A 29 1.17 -12.77 -12.75
N ASN A 30 1.58 -13.82 -12.02
CA ASN A 30 2.59 -14.77 -12.49
C ASN A 30 2.06 -15.87 -13.40
N GLN A 31 0.94 -16.47 -13.01
CA GLN A 31 0.46 -17.70 -13.65
C GLN A 31 -0.64 -17.41 -14.67
N ARG A 32 -1.29 -16.24 -14.58
CA ARG A 32 -2.48 -15.89 -15.36
C ARG A 32 -2.42 -14.41 -15.79
N PRO A 33 -1.46 -14.01 -16.65
CA PRO A 33 -1.36 -12.63 -17.14
C PRO A 33 -2.64 -12.16 -17.85
N ASP A 34 -3.44 -13.09 -18.37
CA ASP A 34 -4.71 -12.81 -19.04
C ASP A 34 -5.89 -12.73 -18.06
N SER A 35 -5.69 -12.91 -16.75
CA SER A 35 -6.76 -12.85 -15.76
C SER A 35 -7.37 -11.44 -15.68
N TRP A 36 -8.60 -11.35 -15.17
CA TRP A 36 -9.25 -10.06 -14.93
C TRP A 36 -8.43 -9.18 -13.96
N ILE A 37 -7.82 -9.76 -12.92
CA ILE A 37 -6.96 -9.05 -11.96
C ILE A 37 -5.74 -8.46 -12.68
N SER A 38 -5.03 -9.27 -13.47
CA SER A 38 -3.85 -8.81 -14.22
C SER A 38 -4.17 -7.69 -15.22
N ARG A 39 -5.36 -7.71 -15.83
CA ARG A 39 -5.81 -6.66 -16.76
C ARG A 39 -6.22 -5.36 -16.08
N TRP A 40 -7.03 -5.45 -15.02
CA TRP A 40 -7.61 -4.27 -14.37
C TRP A 40 -6.72 -3.68 -13.28
N PHE A 41 -5.94 -4.52 -12.63
CA PHE A 41 -5.04 -4.17 -11.55
C PHE A 41 -3.64 -4.72 -11.84
N PRO A 42 -2.97 -4.22 -12.90
CA PRO A 42 -1.59 -4.60 -13.20
C PRO A 42 -0.64 -4.06 -12.12
N PRO A 43 0.58 -4.61 -12.00
CA PRO A 43 1.44 -4.29 -10.88
C PRO A 43 1.82 -2.80 -10.74
N LEU A 44 2.11 -2.10 -11.84
CA LEU A 44 2.38 -0.66 -11.81
C LEU A 44 1.18 0.14 -11.26
N ARG A 45 -0.05 -0.32 -11.53
CA ARG A 45 -1.25 0.33 -10.97
C ARG A 45 -1.34 0.09 -9.47
N ALA A 46 -1.00 -1.11 -8.99
CA ALA A 46 -0.96 -1.40 -7.56
C ALA A 46 0.06 -0.51 -6.84
N LEU A 47 1.30 -0.45 -7.34
CA LEU A 47 2.35 0.40 -6.78
C LEU A 47 1.96 1.89 -6.73
N ARG A 48 1.31 2.39 -7.79
CA ARG A 48 0.79 3.77 -7.80
C ARG A 48 -0.29 4.00 -6.75
N VAL A 49 -1.23 3.06 -6.60
CA VAL A 49 -2.30 3.16 -5.59
C VAL A 49 -1.70 3.17 -4.18
N GLU A 50 -0.76 2.27 -3.91
CA GLU A 50 -0.08 2.19 -2.62
C GLU A 50 0.76 3.44 -2.35
N GLY A 51 1.55 3.89 -3.33
CA GLY A 51 2.35 5.11 -3.23
C GLY A 51 1.49 6.35 -2.96
N ILE A 52 0.38 6.51 -3.67
CA ILE A 52 -0.57 7.62 -3.43
C ILE A 52 -1.17 7.55 -2.03
N PHE A 53 -1.55 6.35 -1.56
CA PHE A 53 -2.07 6.19 -0.21
C PHE A 53 -1.03 6.63 0.83
N TRP A 54 0.22 6.21 0.69
CA TRP A 54 1.28 6.58 1.61
C TRP A 54 1.58 8.09 1.57
N LEU A 55 1.49 8.75 0.40
CA LEU A 55 1.53 10.22 0.32
C LEU A 55 0.38 10.87 1.07
N LEU A 56 -0.84 10.33 0.98
CA LEU A 56 -2.00 10.84 1.72
C LEU A 56 -1.80 10.70 3.23
N VAL A 57 -1.25 9.56 3.68
CA VAL A 57 -0.89 9.34 5.08
C VAL A 57 0.14 10.37 5.53
N LEU A 58 1.20 10.62 4.75
CA LEU A 58 2.20 11.65 5.08
C LEU A 58 1.60 13.06 5.08
N ALA A 59 0.76 13.39 4.11
CA ALA A 59 0.06 14.68 4.04
C ALA A 59 -0.89 14.90 5.22
N ALA A 60 -1.44 13.82 5.78
CA ALA A 60 -2.25 13.82 6.99
C ALA A 60 -1.42 13.92 8.29
N TRP A 61 -0.22 14.51 8.24
CA TRP A 61 0.78 14.51 9.32
C TRP A 61 0.25 14.84 10.73
N SER A 62 -0.68 15.79 10.83
CA SER A 62 -1.20 16.24 12.13
C SER A 62 -2.16 15.24 12.78
N LEU A 63 -2.60 14.19 12.09
CA LEU A 63 -3.40 13.09 12.68
C LEU A 63 -2.52 12.23 13.60
N TRP A 64 -1.23 12.11 13.29
CA TRP A 64 -0.31 11.17 13.92
C TRP A 64 0.38 11.83 15.12
N ARG A 65 -0.28 11.89 16.28
CA ARG A 65 0.28 12.62 17.45
C ARG A 65 1.56 12.00 18.01
N PRO A 66 1.63 10.68 18.31
CA PRO A 66 2.82 10.12 18.91
C PRO A 66 3.98 10.05 17.92
N LEU A 67 5.20 10.38 18.38
CA LEU A 67 6.40 10.33 17.54
C LEU A 67 6.67 8.93 16.99
N ALA A 68 6.44 7.89 17.79
CA ALA A 68 6.61 6.50 17.36
C ALA A 68 5.76 6.19 16.11
N TRP A 69 4.52 6.65 16.06
CA TRP A 69 3.65 6.47 14.89
C TRP A 69 4.17 7.21 13.67
N LYS A 70 4.63 8.44 13.83
CA LYS A 70 5.24 9.20 12.72
C LYS A 70 6.42 8.45 12.10
N ILE A 71 7.28 7.85 12.93
CA ILE A 71 8.41 7.04 12.47
C ILE A 71 7.90 5.83 11.67
N VAL A 72 6.95 5.06 12.22
CA VAL A 72 6.36 3.91 11.54
C VAL A 72 5.81 4.29 10.17
N LEU A 73 4.99 5.35 10.10
CA LEU A 73 4.38 5.79 8.83
C LEU A 73 5.41 6.29 7.82
N VAL A 74 6.47 6.97 8.28
CA VAL A 74 7.59 7.39 7.41
C VAL A 74 8.35 6.19 6.86
N VAL A 75 8.59 5.15 7.65
CA VAL A 75 9.27 3.93 7.19
C VAL A 75 8.43 3.24 6.10
N PHE A 76 7.15 2.99 6.35
CA PHE A 76 6.28 2.37 5.34
C PHE A 76 6.15 3.22 4.09
N ALA A 77 5.96 4.54 4.23
CA ALA A 77 5.89 5.43 3.09
C ALA A 77 7.21 5.44 2.29
N ALA A 78 8.36 5.47 2.96
CA ALA A 78 9.65 5.44 2.29
C ALA A 78 9.85 4.17 1.47
N ILE A 79 9.45 3.00 1.99
CA ILE A 79 9.52 1.72 1.25
C ILE A 79 8.69 1.80 -0.03
N HIS A 80 7.40 2.17 0.07
CA HIS A 80 6.49 2.20 -1.08
C HIS A 80 6.87 3.26 -2.11
N LEU A 81 7.24 4.45 -1.66
CA LEU A 81 7.65 5.52 -2.56
C LEU A 81 8.97 5.20 -3.24
N ALA A 82 9.91 4.53 -2.57
CA ALA A 82 11.15 4.08 -3.18
C ALA A 82 10.90 3.01 -4.25
N ILE A 83 10.03 2.02 -3.97
CA ILE A 83 9.67 0.98 -4.94
C ILE A 83 8.94 1.58 -6.14
N TRP A 84 7.94 2.44 -5.90
CA TRP A 84 7.22 3.12 -6.96
C TRP A 84 8.15 4.02 -7.80
N ALA A 85 9.02 4.82 -7.17
CA ALA A 85 9.98 5.66 -7.88
C ALA A 85 10.98 4.82 -8.70
N ALA A 86 11.49 3.71 -8.14
CA ALA A 86 12.40 2.81 -8.86
C ALA A 86 11.75 2.25 -10.13
N ASP A 87 10.47 1.89 -10.07
CA ASP A 87 9.72 1.38 -11.23
C ASP A 87 9.42 2.50 -12.26
N GLU A 88 9.02 3.69 -11.81
CA GLU A 88 8.65 4.82 -12.68
C GLU A 88 9.88 5.44 -13.38
N PHE A 89 11.01 5.59 -12.68
CA PHE A 89 12.25 6.19 -13.23
C PHE A 89 13.20 5.18 -13.89
N GLY A 90 13.00 3.88 -13.64
CA GLY A 90 13.86 2.81 -14.16
C GLY A 90 13.79 2.60 -15.69
N GLY A 91 12.80 3.17 -16.38
CA GLY A 91 12.72 3.27 -17.85
C GLY A 91 12.59 1.98 -18.66
N ARG A 92 12.99 0.81 -18.14
CA ARG A 92 12.88 -0.51 -18.78
C ARG A 92 13.07 -1.61 -17.73
N ALA A 93 12.01 -2.40 -17.54
CA ALA A 93 12.18 -3.84 -17.70
C ALA A 93 10.93 -4.44 -18.36
N ARG A 94 10.89 -4.34 -19.69
CA ARG A 94 10.20 -5.35 -20.51
C ARG A 94 10.85 -6.70 -20.18
N GLY A 95 10.31 -7.43 -19.21
CA GLY A 95 10.71 -8.81 -18.89
C GLY A 95 11.26 -9.07 -17.48
N LEU A 96 11.62 -8.06 -16.70
CA LEU A 96 11.79 -8.19 -15.23
C LEU A 96 10.62 -7.47 -14.59
N SER A 97 9.42 -8.05 -14.75
CA SER A 97 8.38 -7.75 -13.78
C SER A 97 8.98 -8.08 -12.41
N ALA A 98 9.09 -7.11 -11.50
CA ALA A 98 9.37 -7.38 -10.09
C ALA A 98 8.40 -8.44 -9.50
N PHE A 99 7.35 -8.78 -10.25
CA PHE A 99 6.33 -9.74 -9.92
C PHE A 99 6.60 -11.14 -10.40
N ASN A 100 7.62 -11.42 -11.23
CA ASN A 100 8.09 -12.80 -11.48
C ASN A 100 8.91 -13.31 -10.28
N VAL A 101 8.25 -13.30 -9.11
CA VAL A 101 8.84 -13.59 -7.82
C VAL A 101 8.93 -15.08 -7.59
N GLY A 102 10.13 -15.55 -7.27
CA GLY A 102 10.31 -16.90 -6.75
C GLY A 102 9.56 -17.09 -5.41
N PRO A 103 9.29 -18.34 -5.01
CA PRO A 103 8.46 -18.66 -3.85
C PRO A 103 9.01 -18.11 -2.52
N LYS A 104 10.34 -17.91 -2.43
CA LYS A 104 10.96 -17.27 -1.25
C LYS A 104 10.59 -15.79 -1.15
N MET A 105 10.64 -15.06 -2.26
CA MET A 105 10.33 -13.64 -2.27
C MET A 105 8.83 -13.41 -2.10
N GLU A 106 7.99 -14.24 -2.72
CA GLU A 106 6.53 -14.23 -2.49
C GLU A 106 6.21 -14.33 -1.00
N ARG A 107 6.84 -15.27 -0.27
CA ARG A 107 6.64 -15.41 1.18
C ARG A 107 7.07 -14.17 1.96
N ILE A 108 8.17 -13.53 1.56
CA ILE A 108 8.66 -12.31 2.21
C ILE A 108 7.64 -11.18 2.01
N ILE A 109 7.18 -10.97 0.77
CA ILE A 109 6.18 -9.95 0.44
C ILE A 109 4.90 -10.21 1.23
N VAL A 110 4.33 -11.42 1.17
CA VAL A 110 3.10 -11.74 1.91
C VAL A 110 3.27 -11.53 3.42
N THR A 111 4.43 -11.86 3.98
CA THR A 111 4.69 -11.64 5.42
C THR A 111 4.77 -10.15 5.76
N PHE A 112 5.45 -9.37 4.92
CA PHE A 112 5.52 -7.92 5.04
C PHE A 112 4.13 -7.29 4.97
N ASP A 113 3.32 -7.68 3.98
CA ASP A 113 1.96 -7.18 3.77
C ASP A 113 1.01 -7.52 4.92
N LEU A 114 1.22 -8.64 5.61
CA LEU A 114 0.46 -8.96 6.83
C LEU A 114 0.78 -8.01 7.97
N VAL A 115 2.06 -7.65 8.16
CA VAL A 115 2.47 -6.62 9.13
C VAL A 115 1.90 -5.26 8.74
N GLU A 116 1.99 -4.92 7.45
CA GLU A 116 1.43 -3.69 6.92
C GLU A 116 -0.08 -3.62 7.10
N SER A 117 -0.81 -4.72 6.91
CA SER A 117 -2.25 -4.78 7.12
C SER A 117 -2.65 -4.40 8.55
N ALA A 118 -1.86 -4.80 9.56
CA ALA A 118 -2.09 -4.38 10.94
C ALA A 118 -1.85 -2.86 11.13
N VAL A 119 -0.83 -2.32 10.48
CA VAL A 119 -0.54 -0.88 10.47
C VAL A 119 -1.66 -0.10 9.78
N LEU A 120 -2.10 -0.55 8.61
CA LEU A 120 -3.21 0.03 7.84
C LEU A 120 -4.51 0.03 8.63
N ALA A 121 -4.86 -1.09 9.29
CA ALA A 121 -6.04 -1.17 10.13
C ALA A 121 -6.00 -0.11 11.24
N THR A 122 -4.83 0.08 11.85
CA THR A 122 -4.65 1.10 12.90
C THR A 122 -4.74 2.51 12.35
N VAL A 123 -4.15 2.78 11.18
CA VAL A 123 -4.28 4.06 10.45
C VAL A 123 -5.75 4.39 10.19
N GLY A 124 -6.53 3.42 9.71
CA GLY A 124 -7.97 3.58 9.48
C GLY A 124 -8.73 3.90 10.76
N VAL A 125 -8.49 3.15 11.84
CA VAL A 125 -9.12 3.39 13.14
C VAL A 125 -8.79 4.80 13.66
N VAL A 126 -7.53 5.23 13.60
CA VAL A 126 -7.13 6.57 14.03
C VAL A 126 -7.84 7.65 13.20
N ALA A 127 -7.93 7.47 11.88
CA ALA A 127 -8.62 8.41 11.00
C ALA A 127 -10.12 8.51 11.33
N VAL A 128 -10.79 7.38 11.56
CA VAL A 128 -12.22 7.33 11.96
C VAL A 128 -12.42 7.96 13.34
N MET A 129 -11.59 7.61 14.32
CA MET A 129 -11.66 8.18 15.66
C MET A 129 -11.45 9.70 15.65
N TYR A 130 -10.52 10.19 14.83
CA TYR A 130 -10.32 11.63 14.62
C TYR A 130 -11.60 12.30 14.08
N LEU A 131 -12.28 11.69 13.12
CA LEU A 131 -13.54 12.23 12.58
C LEU A 131 -14.67 12.25 13.60
N MET A 132 -14.75 11.22 14.46
CA MET A 132 -15.78 11.13 15.51
C MET A 132 -15.57 12.12 16.65
N HIS A 133 -14.31 12.42 17.01
CA HIS A 133 -13.99 13.28 18.16
C HIS A 133 -13.65 14.73 17.77
N ALA A 134 -13.52 15.04 16.49
CA ALA A 134 -13.31 16.41 16.01
C ALA A 134 -14.61 17.20 15.79
N ALA A 135 -15.74 16.72 16.35
CA ALA A 135 -17.03 17.40 16.39
C ALA A 135 -17.11 18.35 17.59
#